data_AF-A0A102DH00-F1
#
_entry.id   AF-A0A102DH00-F1
#
_cell.length_a   1.000
_cell.length_b   1.000
_cell.length_c   1.000
_cell.angle_alpha   90.00
_cell.angle_beta   90.00
_cell.angle_gamma   90.00
#
_symmetry.space_group_name_H-M   'P 1'
#
loop_
_entity.id
_entity.type
_entity.pdbx_description
1 polymer ?
#
loop_
_entity_poly.entity_id
_entity_poly.type
_entity_poly.pdbx_seq_one_letter_code
_entity_poly.pdbx_strand_id
1 'polypeptide(L)'
;MTEAPKRRPPGPVTLSPLTLALILIVLALALIAVWMVVHQKPAAPVAPSEAGLPATTWPNRALTPGAIDPAVSDGAICAHDWAPGDPPQEGGDMTYSKAARHTSSHVKDAVFAEYNLTNPHDGGQSWEIDHLVPLSLGGRDVQENLWPESRTGDGLNAWAKDRLEFRLYRMVCDPPPGTQRLPLTEAQTALRTDWVAAYRKYCASEADCPAFGGD
;
A
#
# COMPACT_ATOMS: atom_id res chain seq x y z
N MET A 1 73.68 -12.00 -56.12
CA MET A 1 73.22 -11.51 -54.81
C MET A 1 71.77 -11.09 -54.97
N THR A 2 70.84 -11.91 -54.50
CA THR A 2 69.39 -11.71 -54.66
C THR A 2 68.90 -10.77 -53.57
N GLU A 3 68.37 -9.62 -53.97
CA GLU A 3 67.88 -8.56 -53.09
C GLU A 3 66.54 -8.96 -52.46
N ALA A 4 66.44 -8.88 -51.13
CA ALA A 4 65.24 -9.26 -50.39
C ALA A 4 64.15 -8.17 -50.47
N PRO A 5 62.87 -8.53 -50.64
CA PRO A 5 61.79 -7.54 -50.77
C PRO A 5 61.52 -6.80 -49.45
N LYS A 6 61.59 -5.48 -49.52
CA LYS A 6 61.35 -4.53 -48.42
C LYS A 6 59.86 -4.55 -48.03
N ARG A 7 59.53 -5.03 -46.83
CA ARG A 7 58.15 -5.05 -46.31
C ARG A 7 57.67 -3.61 -46.05
N ARG A 8 56.48 -3.26 -46.57
CA ARG A 8 55.83 -1.98 -46.27
C ARG A 8 55.25 -1.99 -44.84
N PRO A 9 55.32 -0.87 -44.11
CA PRO A 9 54.68 -0.74 -42.82
C PRO A 9 53.14 -0.80 -42.97
N PRO A 10 52.42 -1.37 -41.98
CA PRO A 10 50.96 -1.38 -42.01
C PRO A 10 50.41 0.06 -42.00
N GLY A 11 49.41 0.31 -42.83
CA GLY A 11 48.72 1.60 -42.87
C GLY A 11 47.91 1.86 -41.59
N PRO A 12 47.55 3.13 -41.33
CA PRO A 12 46.76 3.49 -40.15
C PRO A 12 45.39 2.79 -40.19
N VAL A 13 45.02 2.16 -39.07
CA VAL A 13 43.72 1.50 -38.92
C VAL A 13 42.66 2.59 -38.73
N THR A 14 41.80 2.79 -39.72
CA THR A 14 40.64 3.68 -39.62
C THR A 14 39.38 2.87 -39.33
N LEU A 15 38.75 3.08 -38.17
CA LEU A 15 37.46 2.46 -37.87
C LEU A 15 36.38 3.08 -38.76
N SER A 16 35.53 2.25 -39.35
CA SER A 16 34.38 2.75 -40.11
C SER A 16 33.40 3.48 -39.19
N PRO A 17 32.59 4.42 -39.70
CA PRO A 17 31.55 5.10 -38.91
C PRO A 17 30.60 4.12 -38.22
N LEU A 18 30.29 2.99 -38.87
CA LEU A 18 29.45 1.93 -38.31
C LEU A 18 30.13 1.20 -37.14
N THR A 19 31.43 0.89 -37.28
CA THR A 19 32.21 0.24 -36.22
C THR A 19 32.32 1.15 -34.99
N LEU A 20 32.53 2.45 -35.22
CA LEU A 20 32.57 3.43 -34.14
C LEU A 20 31.20 3.57 -33.44
N ALA A 21 30.10 3.62 -34.20
CA ALA A 21 28.75 3.68 -33.64
C ALA A 21 28.42 2.44 -32.77
N LEU A 22 28.77 1.24 -33.23
CA LEU A 22 28.57 0.00 -32.47
C LEU A 22 29.36 0.00 -31.15
N ILE A 23 30.62 0.45 -31.18
CA ILE A 23 31.45 0.56 -29.96
C ILE A 23 30.80 1.51 -28.96
N LEU A 24 30.31 2.67 -29.40
CA LEU A 24 29.66 3.65 -28.54
C LEU A 24 28.35 3.12 -27.93
N ILE A 25 27.54 2.38 -28.69
CA ILE A 25 26.32 1.74 -28.19
C ILE A 25 26.65 0.73 -27.09
N VAL A 26 27.65 -0.14 -27.32
CA VAL A 26 28.06 -1.14 -26.32
C VAL A 26 28.57 -0.49 -25.04
N LEU A 27 29.37 0.58 -25.16
CA LEU A 27 29.86 1.35 -24.01
C LEU A 27 28.70 2.01 -23.24
N ALA A 28 27.73 2.59 -23.94
CA ALA A 28 26.56 3.19 -23.31
C ALA A 28 25.72 2.14 -22.55
N LEU A 29 25.47 0.97 -23.15
CA LEU A 29 24.75 -0.12 -22.49
C LEU A 29 25.50 -0.65 -21.26
N ALA A 30 26.83 -0.77 -21.35
CA ALA A 30 27.66 -1.17 -20.21
C ALA A 30 27.60 -0.15 -19.07
N LEU A 31 27.66 1.16 -19.39
CA LEU A 31 27.53 2.23 -18.40
C LEU A 31 26.14 2.23 -17.74
N ILE A 32 25.07 2.02 -18.51
CA ILE A 32 23.71 1.92 -17.98
C ILE A 32 23.58 0.70 -17.07
N ALA A 33 24.13 -0.45 -17.45
CA ALA A 33 24.11 -1.65 -16.60
C ALA A 33 24.86 -1.44 -15.28
N VAL A 34 26.05 -0.84 -15.32
CA VAL A 34 26.82 -0.50 -14.12
C VAL A 34 26.08 0.52 -13.25
N TRP A 35 25.50 1.55 -13.87
CA TRP A 35 24.67 2.55 -13.16
C TRP A 35 23.48 1.89 -12.48
N MET A 36 22.77 0.97 -13.15
CA MET A 36 21.69 0.20 -12.53
C MET A 36 22.17 -0.65 -11.36
N VAL A 37 23.34 -1.29 -11.43
CA VAL A 37 23.89 -2.09 -10.32
C VAL A 37 24.29 -1.20 -9.14
N VAL A 38 24.92 -0.05 -9.40
CA VAL A 38 25.37 0.90 -8.34
C VAL A 38 24.18 1.61 -7.68
N HIS A 39 23.10 1.85 -8.43
CA HIS A 39 21.90 2.54 -7.95
C HIS A 39 20.70 1.62 -7.69
N GLN A 40 20.90 0.31 -7.69
CA GLN A 40 19.95 -0.60 -7.08
C GLN A 40 19.86 -0.24 -5.59
N LYS A 41 18.71 0.31 -5.19
CA LYS A 41 18.39 0.41 -3.76
C LYS A 41 18.47 -1.01 -3.20
N PRO A 42 19.18 -1.24 -2.08
CA PRO A 42 19.13 -2.54 -1.44
C PRO A 42 17.67 -2.91 -1.22
N ALA A 43 17.30 -4.14 -1.56
CA ALA A 43 16.01 -4.67 -1.16
C ALA A 43 15.88 -4.43 0.34
N ALA A 44 14.76 -3.82 0.76
CA ALA A 44 14.49 -3.65 2.17
C ALA A 44 14.69 -5.01 2.84
N PRO A 45 15.41 -5.10 3.99
CA PRO A 45 15.47 -6.35 4.72
C PRO A 45 14.02 -6.80 4.91
N VAL A 46 13.71 -8.03 4.47
CA VAL A 46 12.44 -8.68 4.81
C VAL A 46 12.32 -8.49 6.32
N ALA A 47 11.30 -7.76 6.76
CA ALA A 47 11.12 -7.45 8.17
C ALA A 47 11.27 -8.75 8.96
N PRO A 48 11.90 -8.73 10.15
CA PRO A 48 11.83 -9.87 11.03
C PRO A 48 10.34 -10.18 11.15
N SER A 49 9.97 -11.37 10.68
CA SER A 49 8.66 -11.99 10.73
C SER A 49 7.83 -11.40 11.88
N GLU A 50 6.54 -11.11 11.73
CA GLU A 50 5.48 -12.14 11.67
C GLU A 50 5.63 -13.34 12.64
N ALA A 51 6.79 -13.57 13.28
CA ALA A 51 7.06 -14.66 14.19
C ALA A 51 6.28 -14.43 15.47
N GLY A 52 5.15 -15.11 15.56
CA GLY A 52 4.30 -15.17 16.75
C GLY A 52 2.88 -14.65 16.55
N LEU A 53 2.59 -13.95 15.45
CA LEU A 53 1.21 -13.54 15.15
C LEU A 53 0.51 -14.58 14.26
N PRO A 54 -0.80 -14.80 14.46
CA PRO A 54 -1.54 -15.72 13.61
C PRO A 54 -1.63 -15.17 12.18
N ALA A 55 -1.67 -16.05 11.17
CA ALA A 55 -1.81 -15.63 9.77
C ALA A 55 -3.08 -14.78 9.54
N THR A 56 -4.10 -14.99 10.37
CA THR A 56 -5.36 -14.24 10.37
C THR A 56 -5.22 -12.80 10.86
N THR A 57 -4.03 -12.37 11.28
CA THR A 57 -3.70 -10.96 11.51
C THR A 57 -3.65 -10.19 10.21
N TRP A 58 -3.34 -10.81 9.07
CA TRP A 58 -3.32 -10.13 7.76
C TRP A 58 -4.42 -10.66 6.84
N PRO A 59 -4.98 -9.81 5.97
CA PRO A 59 -5.82 -10.31 4.88
C PRO A 59 -5.01 -11.11 3.87
N ASN A 60 -5.70 -12.02 3.19
CA ASN A 60 -5.15 -12.61 1.98
C ASN A 60 -5.20 -11.54 0.86
N ARG A 61 -4.04 -11.02 0.45
CA ARG A 61 -3.96 -9.93 -0.55
C ARG A 61 -4.48 -10.29 -1.93
N ALA A 62 -4.60 -11.58 -2.25
CA ALA A 62 -5.23 -12.00 -3.50
C ALA A 62 -6.74 -11.77 -3.48
N LEU A 63 -7.36 -11.86 -2.29
CA LEU A 63 -8.80 -11.63 -2.08
C LEU A 63 -9.07 -10.17 -1.72
N THR A 64 -8.22 -9.59 -0.86
CA THR A 64 -8.38 -8.23 -0.33
C THR A 64 -7.13 -7.39 -0.63
N PRO A 65 -6.93 -6.96 -1.89
CA PRO A 65 -5.81 -6.08 -2.28
C PRO A 65 -5.94 -4.65 -1.73
N GLY A 66 -7.08 -4.30 -1.15
CA GLY A 66 -7.38 -2.99 -0.57
C GLY A 66 -7.84 -1.99 -1.62
N ALA A 67 -9.00 -2.24 -2.23
CA ALA A 67 -9.58 -1.36 -3.23
C ALA A 67 -9.90 0.03 -2.65
N ILE A 68 -9.52 1.07 -3.39
CA ILE A 68 -9.73 2.49 -3.07
C ILE A 68 -10.54 3.17 -4.17
N ASP A 69 -11.19 4.28 -3.84
CA ASP A 69 -11.78 5.17 -4.83
C ASP A 69 -10.70 6.13 -5.37
N PRO A 70 -10.28 5.97 -6.63
CA PRO A 70 -9.22 6.80 -7.21
C PRO A 70 -9.66 8.25 -7.47
N ALA A 71 -10.96 8.56 -7.41
CA ALA A 71 -11.47 9.92 -7.62
C ALA A 71 -11.32 10.80 -6.36
N VAL A 72 -11.14 10.19 -5.19
CA VAL A 72 -11.04 10.91 -3.92
C VAL A 72 -9.64 11.51 -3.72
N SER A 73 -9.60 12.80 -3.38
CA SER A 73 -8.36 13.53 -3.07
C SER A 73 -8.20 13.81 -1.57
N ASP A 74 -6.99 14.23 -1.16
CA ASP A 74 -6.64 14.58 0.23
C ASP A 74 -7.62 15.57 0.89
N GLY A 75 -8.12 16.55 0.14
CA GLY A 75 -9.06 17.54 0.66
C GLY A 75 -10.49 17.01 0.71
N ALA A 76 -10.92 16.35 -0.37
CA ALA A 76 -12.29 15.89 -0.54
C ALA A 76 -12.66 14.79 0.47
N ILE A 77 -11.72 13.90 0.83
CA ILE A 77 -12.00 12.83 1.80
C ILE A 77 -12.44 13.34 3.17
N CYS A 78 -12.01 14.55 3.54
CA CYS A 78 -12.30 15.16 4.83
C CYS A 78 -13.58 16.01 4.83
N ALA A 79 -14.24 16.15 3.69
CA ALA A 79 -15.41 16.99 3.52
C ALA A 79 -16.71 16.28 3.94
N HIS A 80 -17.71 17.10 4.25
CA HIS A 80 -19.09 16.69 4.51
C HIS A 80 -19.99 17.04 3.31
N ASP A 81 -19.56 16.66 2.11
CA ASP A 81 -20.20 17.02 0.84
C ASP A 81 -20.52 15.79 -0.01
N TRP A 82 -20.61 14.60 0.58
CA TRP A 82 -20.83 13.36 -0.16
C TRP A 82 -22.30 12.96 -0.17
N ALA A 83 -22.79 12.54 -1.34
CA ALA A 83 -24.10 11.92 -1.53
C ALA A 83 -23.96 10.38 -1.54
N PRO A 84 -24.94 9.63 -1.00
CA PRO A 84 -24.91 8.17 -1.00
C PRO A 84 -24.67 7.56 -2.39
N GLY A 85 -23.77 6.57 -2.49
CA GLY A 85 -23.46 5.88 -3.73
C GLY A 85 -22.27 4.92 -3.62
N ASP A 86 -22.00 4.18 -4.70
CA ASP A 86 -20.80 3.36 -4.85
C ASP A 86 -20.19 3.53 -6.27
N PRO A 87 -19.09 4.31 -6.42
CA PRO A 87 -18.54 5.21 -5.40
C PRO A 87 -19.50 6.39 -5.12
N PRO A 88 -19.48 6.98 -3.91
CA PRO A 88 -20.25 8.18 -3.61
C PRO A 88 -19.78 9.36 -4.47
N GLN A 89 -20.64 10.35 -4.67
CA GLN A 89 -20.34 11.55 -5.45
C GLN A 89 -20.39 12.79 -4.56
N GLU A 90 -19.64 13.83 -4.91
CA GLU A 90 -19.75 15.14 -4.25
C GLU A 90 -21.13 15.79 -4.53
N GLY A 91 -21.56 16.70 -3.65
CA GLY A 91 -22.84 17.40 -3.71
C GLY A 91 -23.92 16.92 -2.72
N GLY A 92 -23.54 16.18 -1.67
CA GLY A 92 -24.42 15.78 -0.57
C GLY A 92 -24.11 16.48 0.76
N ASP A 93 -24.41 15.82 1.87
CA ASP A 93 -24.26 16.33 3.24
C ASP A 93 -23.59 15.32 4.20
N MET A 94 -23.06 14.23 3.66
CA MET A 94 -22.45 13.14 4.42
C MET A 94 -20.92 13.21 4.36
N THR A 95 -20.27 12.54 5.31
CA THR A 95 -18.86 12.15 5.13
C THR A 95 -18.77 11.03 4.10
N TYR A 96 -17.62 10.90 3.44
CA TYR A 96 -17.39 9.80 2.50
C TYR A 96 -17.70 8.43 3.12
N SER A 97 -17.28 8.18 4.37
CA SER A 97 -17.53 6.89 5.05
C SER A 97 -19.00 6.55 5.22
N LYS A 98 -19.87 7.56 5.37
CA LYS A 98 -21.31 7.35 5.48
C LYS A 98 -21.94 7.16 4.11
N ALA A 99 -21.53 7.96 3.14
CA ALA A 99 -22.05 7.91 1.77
C ALA A 99 -21.69 6.62 1.01
N ALA A 100 -20.47 6.10 1.23
CA ALA A 100 -19.97 4.90 0.56
C ALA A 100 -20.50 3.58 1.16
N ARG A 101 -21.00 3.60 2.41
CA ARG A 101 -21.27 2.37 3.15
C ARG A 101 -22.56 1.69 2.71
N HIS A 102 -22.44 0.47 2.22
CA HIS A 102 -23.49 -0.44 1.80
C HIS A 102 -23.20 -1.93 2.10
N THR A 103 -22.16 -2.26 2.89
CA THR A 103 -21.90 -3.63 3.39
C THR A 103 -23.10 -4.17 4.18
N SER A 104 -23.73 -5.20 3.61
CA SER A 104 -24.88 -5.91 4.18
C SER A 104 -24.46 -7.24 4.80
N SER A 105 -25.36 -7.90 5.56
CA SER A 105 -25.11 -9.25 6.06
C SER A 105 -24.80 -10.25 4.95
N HIS A 106 -25.46 -10.13 3.80
CA HIS A 106 -25.19 -10.97 2.63
C HIS A 106 -23.76 -10.78 2.09
N VAL A 107 -23.27 -9.54 2.05
CA VAL A 107 -21.87 -9.27 1.67
C VAL A 107 -20.92 -9.87 2.71
N LYS A 108 -21.23 -9.74 4.00
CA LYS A 108 -20.40 -10.33 5.06
C LYS A 108 -20.29 -11.85 4.94
N ASP A 109 -21.40 -12.54 4.68
CA ASP A 109 -21.42 -13.99 4.48
C ASP A 109 -20.60 -14.41 3.25
N ALA A 110 -20.68 -13.64 2.15
CA ALA A 110 -19.89 -13.87 0.95
C ALA A 110 -18.37 -13.74 1.21
N VAL A 111 -17.95 -12.71 1.96
CA VAL A 111 -16.54 -12.49 2.32
C VAL A 111 -16.01 -13.62 3.20
N PHE A 112 -16.77 -14.08 4.20
CA PHE A 112 -16.37 -15.25 5.00
C PHE A 112 -16.19 -16.50 4.11
N ALA A 113 -17.14 -16.76 3.20
CA ALA A 113 -17.07 -17.90 2.30
C ALA A 113 -15.85 -17.85 1.37
N GLU A 114 -15.49 -16.67 0.85
CA GLU A 114 -14.30 -16.47 0.00
C GLU A 114 -13.00 -16.79 0.75
N TYR A 115 -12.98 -16.52 2.05
CA TYR A 115 -11.87 -16.86 2.95
C TYR A 115 -11.89 -18.32 3.45
N ASN A 116 -12.82 -19.16 2.97
CA ASN A 116 -13.07 -20.52 3.46
C ASN A 116 -13.34 -20.57 4.98
N LEU A 117 -14.01 -19.54 5.50
CA LEU A 117 -14.45 -19.43 6.88
C LEU A 117 -15.98 -19.52 6.95
N THR A 118 -16.48 -20.08 8.05
CA THR A 118 -17.91 -20.01 8.37
C THR A 118 -18.14 -18.78 9.23
N ASN A 119 -19.10 -17.94 8.86
CA ASN A 119 -19.53 -16.84 9.71
C ASN A 119 -20.02 -17.43 11.06
N PRO A 120 -19.43 -17.07 12.21
CA PRO A 120 -19.84 -17.63 13.50
C PRO A 120 -21.24 -17.16 13.92
N HIS A 121 -21.78 -16.12 13.27
CA HIS A 121 -23.04 -15.47 13.64
C HIS A 121 -23.10 -15.04 15.12
N ASP A 122 -21.95 -14.74 15.71
CA ASP A 122 -21.79 -14.38 17.12
C ASP A 122 -21.99 -12.87 17.38
N GLY A 123 -22.59 -12.15 16.44
CA GLY A 123 -22.72 -10.69 16.51
C GLY A 123 -21.39 -9.93 16.31
N GLY A 124 -20.38 -10.60 15.74
CA GLY A 124 -19.07 -10.04 15.47
C GLY A 124 -18.13 -10.08 16.66
N GLN A 125 -18.34 -10.96 17.64
CA GLN A 125 -17.47 -11.05 18.82
C GLN A 125 -16.10 -11.65 18.46
N SER A 126 -16.08 -12.65 17.57
CA SER A 126 -14.84 -13.30 17.15
C SER A 126 -14.18 -12.64 15.95
N TRP A 127 -15.01 -12.12 15.04
CA TRP A 127 -14.58 -11.57 13.76
C TRP A 127 -15.41 -10.35 13.38
N GLU A 128 -14.78 -9.38 12.73
CA GLU A 128 -15.46 -8.32 12.01
C GLU A 128 -15.17 -8.44 10.52
N ILE A 129 -16.19 -8.26 9.69
CA ILE A 129 -15.94 -8.00 8.27
C ILE A 129 -15.65 -6.52 8.15
N ASP A 130 -14.40 -6.20 7.83
CA ASP A 130 -13.92 -4.83 7.82
C ASP A 130 -13.08 -4.52 6.58
N HIS A 131 -12.87 -3.24 6.35
CA HIS A 131 -12.11 -2.71 5.24
C HIS A 131 -10.60 -2.80 5.51
N LEU A 132 -9.77 -3.21 4.53
CA LEU A 132 -8.32 -3.09 4.64
C LEU A 132 -7.87 -1.61 4.57
N VAL A 133 -8.47 -0.84 3.67
CA VAL A 133 -8.41 0.63 3.71
C VAL A 133 -9.76 1.15 4.17
N PRO A 134 -9.87 1.84 5.32
CA PRO A 134 -11.17 2.26 5.83
C PRO A 134 -11.82 3.26 4.88
N LEU A 135 -13.16 3.29 4.87
CA LEU A 135 -13.90 4.24 4.04
C LEU A 135 -13.52 5.69 4.39
N SER A 136 -13.17 6.00 5.64
CA SER A 136 -12.68 7.33 6.06
C SER A 136 -11.37 7.76 5.42
N LEU A 137 -10.67 6.85 4.74
CA LEU A 137 -9.47 7.09 3.96
C LEU A 137 -9.68 6.71 2.47
N GLY A 138 -10.92 6.78 2.00
CA GLY A 138 -11.26 6.56 0.59
C GLY A 138 -11.20 5.10 0.15
N GLY A 139 -11.24 4.15 1.09
CA GLY A 139 -11.48 2.74 0.75
C GLY A 139 -12.83 2.55 0.06
N ARG A 140 -12.95 1.55 -0.81
CA ARG A 140 -14.24 1.15 -1.39
C ARG A 140 -14.94 0.13 -0.50
N ASP A 141 -16.26 0.12 -0.53
CA ASP A 141 -17.06 -0.85 0.21
C ASP A 141 -17.36 -2.10 -0.63
N VAL A 142 -16.31 -2.78 -1.09
CA VAL A 142 -16.36 -3.93 -2.01
C VAL A 142 -15.50 -5.09 -1.50
N GLN A 143 -15.74 -6.31 -2.00
CA GLN A 143 -15.04 -7.53 -1.55
C GLN A 143 -13.52 -7.40 -1.63
N GLU A 144 -13.00 -6.73 -2.66
CA GLU A 144 -11.56 -6.50 -2.86
C GLU A 144 -10.93 -5.56 -1.81
N ASN A 145 -11.75 -4.99 -0.93
CA ASN A 145 -11.31 -4.23 0.24
C ASN A 145 -11.84 -4.81 1.55
N LEU A 146 -12.68 -5.85 1.55
CA LEU A 146 -13.26 -6.44 2.75
C LEU A 146 -12.53 -7.74 3.12
N TRP A 147 -12.39 -8.01 4.41
CA TRP A 147 -11.86 -9.28 4.91
C TRP A 147 -12.38 -9.61 6.30
N PRO A 148 -12.37 -10.89 6.70
CA PRO A 148 -12.62 -11.29 8.08
C PRO A 148 -11.42 -10.94 8.96
N GLU A 149 -11.57 -9.89 9.77
CA GLU A 149 -10.58 -9.44 10.73
C GLU A 149 -10.86 -10.02 12.11
N SER A 150 -9.86 -10.70 12.70
CA SER A 150 -10.04 -11.33 14.01
C SER A 150 -10.11 -10.27 15.11
N ARG A 151 -11.10 -10.40 15.99
CA ARG A 151 -11.16 -9.70 17.27
C ARG A 151 -10.53 -10.51 18.41
N THR A 152 -10.21 -11.77 18.15
CA THR A 152 -9.61 -12.68 19.13
C THR A 152 -8.11 -12.79 18.94
N GLY A 153 -7.36 -12.78 20.05
CA GLY A 153 -5.90 -12.89 20.06
C GLY A 153 -5.23 -11.78 20.87
N ASP A 154 -4.08 -12.11 21.46
CA ASP A 154 -3.29 -11.21 22.28
C ASP A 154 -2.43 -10.29 21.39
N GLY A 155 -2.89 -9.06 21.16
CA GLY A 155 -2.09 -8.02 20.50
C GLY A 155 -2.77 -7.38 19.29
N LEU A 156 -2.14 -7.51 18.11
CA LEU A 156 -2.54 -6.87 16.85
C LEU A 156 -3.77 -7.58 16.25
N ASN A 157 -4.95 -7.12 16.67
CA ASN A 157 -6.27 -7.57 16.24
C ASN A 157 -7.11 -6.38 15.71
N ALA A 158 -8.39 -6.59 15.42
CA ALA A 158 -9.28 -5.54 14.89
C ALA A 158 -9.21 -4.22 15.68
N TRP A 159 -9.23 -4.30 17.02
CA TRP A 159 -9.15 -3.11 17.86
C TRP A 159 -7.84 -2.33 17.68
N ALA A 160 -6.74 -3.01 17.39
CA ALA A 160 -5.48 -2.36 17.08
C ALA A 160 -5.53 -1.68 15.70
N LYS A 161 -6.09 -2.34 14.69
CA LYS A 161 -6.26 -1.74 13.37
C LYS A 161 -7.20 -0.53 13.43
N ASP A 162 -8.33 -0.60 14.12
CA ASP A 162 -9.25 0.52 14.30
C ASP A 162 -8.54 1.77 14.88
N ARG A 163 -7.65 1.57 15.87
CA ARG A 163 -6.86 2.68 16.44
C ARG A 163 -5.90 3.28 15.42
N LEU A 164 -5.21 2.44 14.65
CA LEU A 164 -4.35 2.89 13.56
C LEU A 164 -5.15 3.67 12.51
N GLU A 165 -6.30 3.16 12.10
CA GLU A 165 -7.16 3.79 11.10
C GLU A 165 -7.63 5.16 11.54
N PHE A 166 -8.08 5.27 12.79
CA PHE A 166 -8.47 6.55 13.37
C PHE A 166 -7.28 7.51 13.47
N ARG A 167 -6.10 7.03 13.86
CA ARG A 167 -4.87 7.83 13.89
C ARG A 167 -4.50 8.35 12.50
N LEU A 168 -4.51 7.49 11.49
CA LEU A 168 -4.23 7.87 10.10
C LEU A 168 -5.27 8.87 9.59
N TYR A 169 -6.56 8.63 9.85
CA TYR A 169 -7.63 9.58 9.52
C TYR A 169 -7.38 10.95 10.13
N ARG A 170 -7.02 11.04 11.42
CA ARG A 170 -6.68 12.33 12.04
C ARG A 170 -5.46 12.97 11.41
N MET A 171 -4.40 12.22 11.14
CA MET A 171 -3.21 12.77 10.48
C MET A 171 -3.51 13.30 9.06
N VAL A 172 -4.49 12.69 8.37
CA VAL A 172 -4.94 13.13 7.05
C VAL A 172 -5.90 14.30 7.15
N CYS A 173 -6.90 14.28 8.04
CA CYS A 173 -8.02 15.24 8.03
C CYS A 173 -7.94 16.35 9.08
N ASP A 174 -7.37 16.06 10.24
CA ASP A 174 -7.30 16.95 11.39
C ASP A 174 -5.92 16.83 12.09
N PRO A 175 -4.82 17.15 11.39
CA PRO A 175 -3.49 17.05 11.97
C PRO A 175 -3.30 18.12 13.05
N PRO A 176 -2.55 17.84 14.13
CA PRO A 176 -2.26 18.83 15.17
C PRO A 176 -1.69 20.14 14.59
N PRO A 177 -2.02 21.31 15.16
CA PRO A 177 -1.48 22.59 14.71
C PRO A 177 0.06 22.57 14.63
N GLY A 178 0.60 23.05 13.51
CA GLY A 178 2.05 23.09 13.29
C GLY A 178 2.68 21.77 12.83
N THR A 179 1.87 20.72 12.61
CA THR A 179 2.34 19.47 12.00
C THR A 179 1.95 19.40 10.52
N GLN A 180 2.75 18.69 9.73
CA GLN A 180 2.43 18.45 8.33
C GLN A 180 1.32 17.41 8.23
N ARG A 181 0.31 17.70 7.39
CA ARG A 181 -0.74 16.74 7.02
C ARG A 181 -0.13 15.52 6.34
N LEU A 182 -0.56 14.33 6.75
CA LEU A 182 -0.20 13.09 6.08
C LEU A 182 -0.95 13.01 4.73
N PRO A 183 -0.28 12.77 3.60
CA PRO A 183 -0.97 12.55 2.32
C PRO A 183 -1.90 11.33 2.40
N LEU A 184 -3.11 11.40 1.82
CA LEU A 184 -4.07 10.29 1.81
C LEU A 184 -3.44 9.04 1.18
N THR A 185 -2.71 9.22 0.09
CA THR A 185 -2.02 8.15 -0.61
C THR A 185 -0.97 7.45 0.26
N GLU A 186 -0.30 8.16 1.17
CA GLU A 186 0.63 7.55 2.13
C GLU A 186 -0.13 6.71 3.16
N ALA A 187 -1.24 7.21 3.69
CA ALA A 187 -2.09 6.47 4.63
C ALA A 187 -2.66 5.18 3.99
N GLN A 188 -3.23 5.29 2.78
CA GLN A 188 -3.73 4.17 1.99
C GLN A 188 -2.63 3.15 1.69
N THR A 189 -1.45 3.60 1.30
CA THR A 189 -0.31 2.72 0.99
C THR A 189 0.16 1.98 2.24
N ALA A 190 0.21 2.66 3.39
CA ALA A 190 0.62 2.04 4.66
C ALA A 190 -0.29 0.86 5.03
N LEU A 191 -1.61 1.05 4.96
CA LEU A 191 -2.59 0.00 5.23
C LEU A 191 -2.51 -1.16 4.24
N ARG A 192 -2.52 -0.87 2.93
CA ARG A 192 -2.46 -1.88 1.86
C ARG A 192 -1.17 -2.69 1.85
N THR A 193 -0.06 -2.07 2.26
CA THR A 193 1.26 -2.69 2.21
C THR A 193 1.50 -3.57 3.43
N ASP A 194 1.21 -3.10 4.64
CA ASP A 194 1.34 -3.88 5.87
C ASP A 194 0.78 -3.04 7.03
N TRP A 195 -0.48 -3.28 7.38
CA TRP A 195 -1.13 -2.54 8.45
C TRP A 195 -0.45 -2.75 9.82
N VAL A 196 0.21 -3.89 10.05
CA VAL A 196 0.95 -4.16 11.30
C VAL A 196 2.21 -3.29 11.37
N ALA A 197 2.96 -3.20 10.28
CA ALA A 197 4.09 -2.27 10.21
C ALA A 197 3.63 -0.81 10.33
N ALA A 198 2.48 -0.46 9.74
CA ALA A 198 1.87 0.85 9.88
C ALA A 198 1.47 1.13 11.35
N TYR A 199 0.86 0.17 12.05
CA TYR A 199 0.55 0.29 13.47
C TYR A 199 1.81 0.60 14.27
N ARG A 200 2.89 -0.16 14.07
CA ARG A 200 4.16 0.07 14.76
C ARG A 200 4.77 1.44 14.44
N LYS A 201 4.60 1.95 13.22
CA LYS A 201 5.08 3.27 12.80
C LYS A 201 4.28 4.42 13.42
N TYR A 202 2.95 4.34 13.38
CA TYR A 202 2.07 5.46 13.70
C TYR A 202 1.45 5.40 15.11
N CYS A 203 1.51 4.24 15.77
CA CYS A 203 1.02 3.98 17.13
C CYS A 203 2.17 3.58 18.08
N ALA A 204 3.30 4.29 18.01
CA ALA A 204 4.50 3.97 18.79
C ALA A 204 4.31 4.19 20.31
N SER A 205 3.32 4.99 20.69
CA SER A 205 2.92 5.23 22.08
C SER A 205 1.40 5.15 22.25
N GLU A 206 0.94 4.93 23.49
CA GLU A 206 -0.49 4.97 23.83
C GLU A 206 -1.10 6.34 23.51
N ALA A 207 -0.33 7.42 23.63
CA ALA A 207 -0.78 8.77 23.27
C ALA A 207 -1.02 8.94 21.76
N ASP A 208 -0.33 8.18 20.91
CA ASP A 208 -0.56 8.22 19.47
C ASP A 208 -1.84 7.50 19.07
N CYS A 209 -2.17 6.41 19.77
CA CYS A 209 -3.30 5.53 19.48
C CYS A 209 -3.95 5.08 20.80
N PRO A 210 -4.74 5.96 21.45
CA PRO A 210 -5.37 5.65 22.73
C PRO A 210 -6.41 4.55 22.58
N ALA A 211 -6.65 3.80 23.66
CA ALA A 211 -7.76 2.87 23.71
C ALA A 211 -9.10 3.60 23.53
N PHE A 212 -10.06 2.97 22.86
CA PHE A 212 -11.40 3.54 22.69
C PHE A 212 -12.03 3.84 24.07
N GLY A 213 -12.40 5.10 24.30
CA GLY A 213 -12.97 5.58 25.57
C GLY A 213 -11.95 6.10 26.60
N GLY A 214 -10.70 6.34 26.20
CA GLY A 214 -9.63 6.86 27.06
C GLY A 214 -9.55 8.38 27.22
N ASP A 215 -10.43 9.16 26.58
CA ASP A 215 -10.47 10.62 26.63
C ASP A 215 -11.81 11.13 27.22
#